data_AF-A0A4Q3RRA3-F1
#
_entry.id   AF-A0A4Q3RRA3-F1
#
_cell.length_a   1.000
_cell.length_b   1.000
_cell.length_c   1.000
_cell.angle_alpha   90.00
_cell.angle_beta   90.00
_cell.angle_gamma   90.00
#
_symmetry.space_group_name_H-M   'P 1'
#
loop_
_entity.id
_entity.type
_entity.pdbx_description
1 polymer ?
#
loop_
_entity_poly.entity_id
_entity_poly.type
_entity_poly.pdbx_seq_one_letter_code
_entity_poly.pdbx_strand_id
1 'polypeptide(L)'
;MTKQLTGEHQLQLENIKKMTASIGAKESSFLKVELLFYEAMDIARLYGNDVEENKLLAALKRLQANAYSDTKVLLKKSSQQEQVIRRFISQFKAILSSGSKNLFYTPA
;
A
#
# COMPACT_ATOMS: atom_id res chain seq x y z
N MET A 1 16.08 -13.83 -10.88
CA MET A 1 17.00 -12.71 -10.59
C MET A 1 16.23 -11.61 -9.90
N THR A 2 16.35 -11.54 -8.58
CA THR A 2 15.82 -10.45 -7.75
C THR A 2 16.62 -9.20 -8.07
N LYS A 3 15.98 -8.17 -8.65
CA LYS A 3 16.66 -6.91 -8.96
C LYS A 3 16.97 -6.19 -7.64
N GLN A 4 18.23 -5.83 -7.43
CA GLN A 4 18.63 -5.09 -6.23
C GLN A 4 17.94 -3.71 -6.20
N LEU A 5 17.45 -3.36 -5.02
CA LEU A 5 16.89 -2.06 -4.69
C LEU A 5 17.93 -0.95 -4.88
N THR A 6 17.62 0.02 -5.74
CA THR A 6 18.28 1.33 -5.65
C THR A 6 17.66 2.13 -4.50
N GLY A 7 18.46 2.99 -3.86
CA GLY A 7 17.97 3.88 -2.78
C GLY A 7 16.82 4.80 -3.22
N GLU A 8 16.67 5.04 -4.53
CA GLU A 8 15.58 5.83 -5.11
C GLU A 8 14.21 5.20 -4.86
N HIS A 9 14.05 3.88 -5.03
CA HIS A 9 12.77 3.21 -4.80
C HIS A 9 12.37 3.21 -3.32
N GLN A 10 13.36 3.14 -2.42
CA GLN A 10 13.14 3.31 -0.99
C GLN A 10 12.62 4.72 -0.67
N LEU A 11 13.23 5.73 -1.29
CA LEU A 11 12.84 7.12 -1.12
C LEU A 11 11.42 7.37 -1.66
N GLN A 12 11.06 6.73 -2.77
CA GLN A 12 9.69 6.75 -3.31
C GLN A 12 8.68 6.10 -2.34
N LEU A 13 8.96 4.92 -1.78
CA LEU A 13 8.06 4.28 -0.81
C LEU A 13 7.89 5.11 0.46
N GLU A 14 8.96 5.73 0.97
CA GLU A 14 8.86 6.64 2.12
C GLU A 14 8.11 7.94 1.78
N ASN A 15 8.21 8.44 0.55
CA ASN A 15 7.39 9.56 0.08
C ASN A 15 5.91 9.17 0.01
N ILE A 16 5.58 8.00 -0.56
CA ILE A 16 4.21 7.47 -0.59
C ILE A 16 3.65 7.34 0.83
N LYS A 17 4.45 6.86 1.78
CA LYS A 17 4.08 6.77 3.19
C LYS A 17 3.77 8.13 3.81
N LYS A 18 4.60 9.14 3.56
CA LYS A 18 4.36 10.53 4.01
C LYS A 18 3.10 11.13 3.39
N MET A 19 2.90 10.97 2.08
CA MET A 19 1.71 11.46 1.37
C MET A 19 0.44 10.75 1.86
N THR A 20 0.49 9.44 2.05
CA THR A 20 -0.65 8.69 2.58
C THR A 20 -0.97 9.10 4.02
N ALA A 21 0.05 9.46 4.83
CA ALA A 21 -0.13 9.95 6.18
C ALA A 21 -0.90 11.28 6.24
N SER A 22 -0.67 12.19 5.29
CA SER A 22 -1.34 13.50 5.23
C SER A 22 -2.75 13.45 4.64
N ILE A 23 -3.11 12.38 3.91
CA ILE A 23 -4.45 12.22 3.35
C ILE A 23 -5.42 11.65 4.41
N GLY A 24 -6.53 12.38 4.63
CA GLY A 24 -7.62 11.95 5.49
C GLY A 24 -8.51 10.86 4.86
N ALA A 25 -9.44 10.30 5.63
CA ALA A 25 -10.29 9.18 5.20
C ALA A 25 -11.60 9.59 4.50
N LYS A 26 -11.69 10.84 4.02
CA LYS A 26 -12.86 11.31 3.28
C LYS A 26 -12.91 10.65 1.91
N GLU A 27 -14.12 10.34 1.45
CA GLU A 27 -14.35 9.74 0.13
C GLU A 27 -13.76 10.57 -1.02
N SER A 28 -13.91 11.89 -0.96
CA SER A 28 -13.34 12.84 -1.94
C SER A 28 -11.82 12.75 -2.08
N SER A 29 -11.14 12.25 -1.05
CA SER A 29 -9.68 12.13 -1.01
C SER A 29 -9.21 10.71 -1.31
N PHE A 30 -10.12 9.75 -1.41
CA PHE A 30 -9.80 8.33 -1.56
C PHE A 30 -9.08 8.03 -2.87
N LEU A 31 -9.48 8.67 -3.98
CA LEU A 31 -8.83 8.50 -5.29
C LEU A 31 -7.33 8.80 -5.22
N LYS A 32 -6.91 9.80 -4.41
CA LYS A 32 -5.49 10.10 -4.22
C LYS A 32 -4.74 8.97 -3.51
N VAL A 33 -5.37 8.34 -2.50
CA VAL A 33 -4.77 7.19 -1.82
C VAL A 33 -4.75 5.96 -2.72
N GLU A 34 -5.78 5.78 -3.53
CA GLU A 34 -5.84 4.70 -4.51
C GLU A 34 -4.70 4.79 -5.54
N LEU A 35 -4.42 6.00 -6.06
CA LEU A 35 -3.28 6.22 -6.95
C LEU A 35 -1.94 5.88 -6.28
N LEU A 36 -1.74 6.35 -5.04
CA LEU A 36 -0.55 6.03 -4.24
C LEU A 36 -0.41 4.53 -3.95
N PHE A 37 -1.53 3.82 -3.79
CA PHE A 37 -1.54 2.38 -3.62
C PHE A 37 -1.06 1.65 -4.88
N TYR A 38 -1.55 2.05 -6.05
CA TYR A 38 -1.07 1.48 -7.32
C TYR A 38 0.40 1.79 -7.59
N GLU A 39 0.84 3.01 -7.29
CA GLU A 39 2.26 3.38 -7.37
C GLU A 39 3.13 2.50 -6.45
N ALA A 40 2.69 2.27 -5.21
CA ALA A 40 3.38 1.36 -4.29
C ALA A 40 3.41 -0.08 -4.80
N MET A 41 2.35 -0.56 -5.46
CA MET A 41 2.33 -1.88 -6.10
C MET A 41 3.31 -1.98 -7.26
N ASP A 42 3.40 -0.95 -8.10
CA ASP A 42 4.31 -0.92 -9.24
C ASP A 42 5.76 -0.89 -8.79
N ILE A 43 6.09 -0.06 -7.80
CA ILE A 43 7.40 -0.06 -7.16
C ILE A 43 7.68 -1.44 -6.54
N ALA A 44 6.69 -2.03 -5.85
CA ALA A 44 6.86 -3.35 -5.26
C ALA A 44 7.16 -4.43 -6.31
N ARG A 45 6.51 -4.41 -7.48
CA ARG A 45 6.76 -5.38 -8.57
C ARG A 45 8.19 -5.32 -9.11
N LEU A 46 8.86 -4.18 -9.02
CA LEU A 46 10.26 -4.05 -9.45
C LEU A 46 11.21 -4.93 -8.63
N TYR A 47 10.85 -5.29 -7.39
CA TYR A 47 11.62 -6.21 -6.54
C TYR A 47 11.46 -7.69 -6.91
N GLY A 48 10.59 -8.01 -7.88
CA GLY A 48 10.25 -9.37 -8.26
C GLY A 48 8.81 -9.73 -7.92
N ASN A 49 8.28 -10.69 -8.66
CA ASN A 49 6.89 -11.13 -8.52
C ASN A 49 6.69 -12.29 -7.54
N ASP A 50 7.79 -12.84 -7.01
CA ASP A 50 7.75 -13.93 -6.04
C ASP A 50 7.22 -13.41 -4.70
N VAL A 51 6.18 -14.07 -4.19
CA VAL A 51 5.44 -13.68 -2.99
C VAL A 51 6.24 -14.02 -1.72
N GLU A 52 7.12 -15.03 -1.77
CA GLU A 52 7.96 -15.45 -0.65
C GLU A 52 9.15 -14.49 -0.46
N GLU A 53 9.72 -14.00 -1.57
CA GLU A 53 10.82 -13.03 -1.56
C GLU A 53 10.31 -11.59 -1.35
N ASN A 54 9.16 -11.25 -1.94
CA ASN A 54 8.60 -9.89 -1.92
C ASN A 54 7.38 -9.78 -0.99
N LYS A 55 7.67 -9.78 0.32
CA LYS A 55 6.66 -9.64 1.38
C LYS A 55 5.83 -8.36 1.26
N LEU A 56 6.39 -7.27 0.70
CA LEU A 56 5.65 -6.03 0.45
C LEU A 56 4.58 -6.24 -0.63
N LEU A 57 4.96 -6.77 -1.80
CA LEU A 57 4.01 -7.07 -2.88
C LEU A 57 2.94 -8.08 -2.43
N ALA A 58 3.34 -9.09 -1.66
CA ALA A 58 2.43 -10.06 -1.06
C ALA A 58 1.37 -9.37 -0.17
N ALA A 59 1.81 -8.47 0.71
CA ALA A 59 0.91 -7.73 1.60
C ALA A 59 -0.01 -6.77 0.84
N LEU A 60 0.51 -6.07 -0.18
CA LEU A 60 -0.28 -5.17 -1.03
C LEU A 60 -1.34 -5.94 -1.83
N LYS A 61 -1.00 -7.11 -2.40
CA LYS A 61 -1.96 -7.99 -3.08
C LYS A 61 -3.07 -8.49 -2.14
N ARG A 62 -2.71 -8.87 -0.90
CA ARG A 62 -3.71 -9.24 0.12
C ARG A 62 -4.62 -8.08 0.48
N LEU A 63 -4.08 -6.86 0.59
CA LEU A 63 -4.89 -5.65 0.80
C LEU A 63 -5.85 -5.41 -0.37
N GLN A 64 -5.37 -5.60 -1.61
CA GLN A 64 -6.19 -5.47 -2.82
C GLN A 64 -7.40 -6.41 -2.79
N ALA A 65 -7.15 -7.69 -2.48
CA ALA A 65 -8.20 -8.71 -2.44
C ALA A 65 -9.22 -8.47 -1.32
N ASN A 66 -8.76 -8.04 -0.14
CA ASN A 66 -9.60 -8.06 1.08
C ASN A 66 -10.23 -6.73 1.46
N ALA A 67 -9.55 -5.60 1.24
CA ALA A 67 -10.03 -4.30 1.74
C ALA A 67 -10.32 -3.32 0.61
N TYR A 68 -9.52 -3.34 -0.47
CA TYR A 68 -9.79 -2.49 -1.63
C TYR A 68 -11.05 -2.93 -2.37
N SER A 69 -11.27 -4.24 -2.53
CA SER A 69 -12.53 -4.78 -3.07
C SER A 69 -13.76 -4.21 -2.35
N ASP A 70 -13.72 -4.15 -1.01
CA ASP A 70 -14.82 -3.61 -0.21
C ASP A 70 -15.10 -2.14 -0.52
N THR A 71 -14.08 -1.34 -0.89
CA THR A 71 -14.27 0.08 -1.26
C THR A 71 -15.01 0.26 -2.58
N LYS A 72 -15.09 -0.79 -3.42
CA LYS A 72 -15.81 -0.78 -4.69
C LYS A 72 -17.26 -1.26 -4.56
N VAL A 73 -17.65 -1.78 -3.40
CA VAL A 73 -19.02 -2.19 -3.12
C VAL A 73 -19.91 -0.94 -2.98
N LEU A 74 -21.08 -0.96 -3.62
CA LEU A 74 -22.01 0.15 -3.57
C LEU A 74 -22.73 0.16 -2.20
N LEU A 75 -22.38 1.09 -1.34
CA LEU A 75 -22.95 1.22 0.00
C LEU A 75 -24.07 2.27 0.04
N LYS A 76 -25.10 2.01 0.84
CA LYS A 76 -26.30 2.87 0.93
C LYS A 76 -26.04 4.18 1.68
N LYS A 77 -24.99 4.24 2.52
CA LYS A 77 -24.68 5.40 3.38
C LYS A 77 -23.23 5.82 3.18
N SER A 78 -23.00 7.11 2.99
CA SER A 78 -21.64 7.69 2.87
C SER A 78 -20.77 7.38 4.09
N SER A 79 -21.33 7.37 5.31
CA SER A 79 -20.57 6.99 6.52
C SER A 79 -20.04 5.55 6.51
N GLN A 80 -20.76 4.62 5.87
CA GLN A 80 -20.30 3.23 5.70
C GLN A 80 -19.15 3.18 4.69
N GLN A 81 -19.26 3.94 3.59
CA GLN A 81 -18.19 4.08 2.59
C GLN A 81 -16.91 4.65 3.22
N GLU A 82 -17.02 5.72 4.00
CA GLU A 82 -15.88 6.30 4.71
C GLU A 82 -15.25 5.33 5.72
N GLN A 83 -16.05 4.47 6.37
CA GLN A 83 -15.52 3.45 7.30
C GLN A 83 -14.67 2.41 6.56
N VAL A 84 -15.14 1.91 5.41
CA VAL A 84 -14.41 0.95 4.59
C VAL A 84 -13.13 1.59 4.02
N ILE A 85 -13.22 2.83 3.52
CA ILE A 85 -12.07 3.61 3.06
C ILE A 85 -11.05 3.79 4.19
N ARG A 86 -11.49 4.17 5.40
CA ARG A 86 -10.62 4.32 6.57
C ARG A 86 -9.90 3.03 6.91
N ARG A 87 -10.61 1.89 6.84
CA ARG A 87 -10.03 0.56 7.08
C ARG A 87 -8.94 0.25 6.06
N PHE A 88 -9.20 0.47 4.77
CA PHE A 88 -8.22 0.31 3.71
C PHE A 88 -6.99 1.20 3.94
N ILE A 89 -7.17 2.51 4.17
CA ILE A 89 -6.08 3.46 4.39
C ILE A 89 -5.23 3.06 5.59
N SER A 90 -5.86 2.62 6.69
CA SER A 90 -5.16 2.19 7.89
C SER A 90 -4.29 0.96 7.64
N GLN A 91 -4.83 -0.05 6.95
CA GLN A 91 -4.05 -1.24 6.60
C GLN A 91 -2.94 -0.92 5.60
N PHE A 92 -3.19 -0.05 4.62
CA PHE A 92 -2.17 0.40 3.68
C PHE A 92 -0.98 1.08 4.40
N LYS A 93 -1.26 2.00 5.33
CA LYS A 93 -0.24 2.65 6.16
C LYS A 93 0.58 1.64 6.98
N ALA A 94 -0.07 0.62 7.53
CA ALA A 94 0.61 -0.45 8.28
C ALA A 94 1.54 -1.28 7.38
N ILE A 95 1.10 -1.59 6.15
CA ILE A 95 1.91 -2.32 5.16
C ILE A 95 3.12 -1.49 4.75
N LEU A 96 2.96 -0.21 4.43
CA LEU A 96 4.09 0.66 4.09
C LEU A 96 5.10 0.76 5.24
N SER A 97 4.62 0.81 6.49
CA SER A 97 5.48 0.91 7.67
C SER A 97 6.22 -0.38 8.03
N SER A 98 5.69 -1.55 7.62
CA SER A 98 6.29 -2.86 7.89
C SER A 98 7.12 -3.39 6.73
N GLY A 99 6.65 -3.20 5.49
CA GLY A 99 7.37 -3.54 4.27
C GLY A 99 8.70 -2.79 4.18
N SER A 100 8.75 -1.51 4.55
CA SER A 100 10.00 -0.74 4.55
C SER A 100 10.98 -1.13 5.66
N LYS A 101 10.60 -1.96 6.63
CA LYS A 101 11.53 -2.51 7.64
C LYS A 101 12.07 -3.89 7.25
N ASN A 102 11.23 -4.74 6.67
CA ASN A 102 11.58 -6.12 6.36
C ASN A 102 12.32 -6.29 5.02
N LEU A 103 12.19 -5.35 4.09
CA LEU A 103 12.93 -5.35 2.82
C LEU A 103 14.45 -5.09 2.99
N PHE A 104 14.90 -4.66 4.16
CA PHE A 104 16.29 -4.23 4.40
C PHE A 104 16.98 -5.01 5.53
N TYR A 105 16.41 -6.11 6.00
CA TYR A 105 17.10 -6.99 6.94
C TYR A 105 18.07 -7.90 6.17
N THR A 106 19.32 -7.47 6.01
CA THR A 106 20.44 -8.37 5.76
C THR A 106 20.77 -9.07 7.07
N PRO A 107 20.56 -10.39 7.22
CA PRO A 107 21.18 -11.11 8.34
C PRO A 107 22.70 -10.95 8.19
N ALA A 108 23.34 -10.51 9.29
CA ALA A 108 24.79 -10.43 9.42
C ALA A 108 25.44 -11.82 9.38
#